data_AF-A0A8H7UZL6-F1
#
_entry.id   AF-A0A8H7UZL6-F1
#
_cell.length_a   1.000
_cell.length_b   1.000
_cell.length_c   1.000
_cell.angle_alpha   90.00
_cell.angle_beta   90.00
_cell.angle_gamma   90.00
#
_symmetry.space_group_name_H-M   'P 1'
#
loop_
_entity.id
_entity.type
_entity.pdbx_description
1 polymer ?
#
loop_
_entity_poly.entity_id
_entity_poly.type
_entity_poly.pdbx_seq_one_letter_code
_entity_poly.pdbx_strand_id
1 'polypeptide(L)'
;MNLILVLFILSVILIQGIQSYCIYNKLTDGSSFDIVQRYSPTLEVKLFRKTLGKDAKECCPYTTWDCSPRPINYDYVYFTIYFKWPRFDSYAHITKCTSGGALTIQGSENDHWAECTTAEGITERIDLIAYDQQ
;
A
#
# COMPACT_ATOMS: atom_id res chain seq x y z
N MET A 1 20.64 35.41 -14.98
CA MET A 1 20.04 34.15 -14.50
C MET A 1 20.23 34.10 -12.99
N ASN A 2 19.15 34.11 -12.21
CA ASN A 2 19.20 34.35 -10.76
C ASN A 2 19.57 33.05 -10.02
N LEU A 3 20.68 33.05 -9.27
CA LEU A 3 21.20 31.86 -8.55
C LEU A 3 20.15 31.26 -7.60
N ILE A 4 19.32 32.10 -7.00
CA ILE A 4 18.21 31.70 -6.12
C ILE A 4 17.17 30.88 -6.88
N LEU A 5 16.87 31.26 -8.12
CA LEU A 5 15.92 30.55 -8.98
C LEU A 5 16.46 29.16 -9.38
N VAL A 6 17.76 29.08 -9.66
CA VAL A 6 18.42 27.80 -10.00
C VAL A 6 18.43 26.84 -8.80
N LEU A 7 18.72 27.34 -7.61
CA LEU A 7 18.65 26.55 -6.36
C LEU A 7 17.22 26.09 -6.06
N PHE A 8 16.21 26.94 -6.30
CA PHE A 8 14.81 26.59 -6.12
C PHE A 8 14.35 25.52 -7.13
N ILE A 9 14.78 25.61 -8.39
CA ILE A 9 14.48 24.59 -9.40
C ILE A 9 15.16 23.26 -9.04
N LEU A 10 16.43 23.29 -8.61
CA LEU A 10 17.16 22.09 -8.17
C LEU A 10 16.51 21.45 -6.93
N SER A 11 16.06 22.22 -5.96
CA SER A 11 15.36 21.67 -4.78
C SER A 11 14.00 21.10 -5.13
N VAL A 12 13.24 21.72 -6.04
CA VAL A 12 11.96 21.18 -6.53
C VAL A 12 12.19 19.88 -7.31
N ILE A 13 13.22 19.78 -8.15
CA ILE A 13 13.57 18.54 -8.88
C ILE A 13 13.97 17.42 -7.90
N LEU A 14 14.69 17.73 -6.81
CA LEU A 14 15.03 16.75 -5.77
C LEU A 14 13.80 16.21 -5.03
N ILE A 15 12.72 16.98 -4.92
CA ILE A 15 11.47 16.57 -4.24
C ILE A 15 10.59 15.70 -5.15
N GLN A 16 10.70 15.84 -6.48
CA GLN A 16 9.86 15.09 -7.44
C GLN A 16 10.15 13.58 -7.53
N GLY A 17 11.21 13.08 -6.87
CA GLY A 17 11.54 11.65 -6.82
C GLY A 17 10.83 10.86 -5.71
N ILE A 18 10.07 11.51 -4.82
CA ILE A 18 9.41 10.86 -3.69
C ILE A 18 7.93 10.64 -4.04
N GLN A 19 7.64 9.57 -4.78
CA GLN A 19 6.27 9.11 -4.92
C GLN A 19 5.89 8.31 -3.67
N SER A 20 5.00 8.87 -2.85
CA SER A 20 4.47 8.21 -1.67
C SER A 20 3.42 7.20 -2.09
N TYR A 21 3.58 5.94 -1.67
CA TYR A 21 2.53 4.96 -1.84
C TYR A 21 1.53 5.03 -0.72
N CYS A 22 0.25 5.05 -1.07
CA CYS A 22 -0.82 5.14 -0.11
C CYS A 22 -1.68 3.88 -0.14
N ILE A 23 -2.04 3.41 1.05
CA ILE A 23 -3.01 2.36 1.26
C ILE A 23 -4.30 3.04 1.72
N TYR A 24 -5.41 2.75 1.06
CA TYR A 24 -6.71 3.33 1.32
C TYR A 24 -7.70 2.26 1.77
N ASN A 25 -8.42 2.54 2.84
CA ASN A 25 -9.61 1.78 3.22
C ASN A 25 -10.86 2.46 2.67
N LYS A 26 -11.49 1.84 1.69
CA LYS A 26 -12.77 2.25 1.08
C LYS A 26 -13.87 1.22 1.26
N LEU A 27 -13.76 0.41 2.32
CA LEU A 27 -14.81 -0.51 2.72
C LEU A 27 -16.07 0.27 3.14
N THR A 28 -17.20 -0.12 2.56
CA THR A 28 -18.47 0.61 2.65
C THR A 28 -19.21 0.35 3.97
N ASP A 29 -18.99 -0.82 4.57
CA ASP A 29 -19.64 -1.30 5.80
C ASP A 29 -18.97 -0.79 7.09
N GLY A 30 -17.91 0.02 6.98
CA GLY A 30 -17.18 0.56 8.13
C GLY A 30 -16.14 -0.39 8.73
N SER A 31 -15.84 -1.48 8.03
CA SER A 31 -14.79 -2.42 8.42
C SER A 31 -13.41 -1.76 8.45
N SER A 32 -12.52 -2.36 9.25
CA SER A 32 -11.11 -2.00 9.30
C SER A 32 -10.25 -3.18 8.89
N PHE A 33 -8.96 -2.95 8.67
CA PHE A 33 -8.02 -4.05 8.45
C PHE A 33 -6.66 -3.73 9.03
N ASP A 34 -5.95 -4.79 9.44
CA ASP A 34 -4.53 -4.73 9.71
C ASP A 34 -3.79 -5.13 8.43
N ILE A 35 -2.79 -4.35 8.04
CA ILE A 35 -1.95 -4.63 6.89
C ILE A 35 -0.48 -4.73 7.31
N VAL A 36 0.21 -5.72 6.75
CA VAL A 36 1.63 -5.98 6.96
C VAL A 36 2.31 -6.10 5.60
N GLN A 37 3.41 -5.38 5.41
CA GLN A 37 4.23 -5.54 4.21
C GLN A 37 5.15 -6.75 4.32
N ARG A 38 5.33 -7.48 3.21
CA ARG A 38 6.21 -8.63 3.11
C ARG A 38 7.28 -8.44 2.03
N TYR A 39 8.40 -9.13 2.20
CA TYR A 39 9.45 -9.19 1.19
C TYR A 39 9.15 -10.25 0.11
N SER A 40 8.54 -11.36 0.53
CA SER A 40 8.07 -12.43 -0.35
C SER A 40 6.71 -12.92 0.17
N PRO A 41 6.01 -13.81 -0.55
CA PRO A 41 4.75 -14.38 -0.06
C PRO A 41 4.88 -15.03 1.34
N THR A 42 6.07 -15.50 1.73
CA THR A 42 6.30 -16.28 2.94
C THR A 42 7.13 -15.57 4.02
N LEU A 43 7.85 -14.49 3.68
CA LEU A 43 8.73 -13.79 4.61
C LEU A 43 8.15 -12.42 5.00
N GLU A 44 7.66 -12.34 6.24
CA GLU A 44 7.24 -11.09 6.85
C GLU A 44 8.44 -10.24 7.24
N VAL A 45 8.42 -8.96 6.85
CA VAL A 45 9.40 -7.99 7.33
C VAL A 45 8.63 -6.92 8.08
N LYS A 46 8.93 -6.76 9.37
CA LYS A 46 8.21 -5.90 10.33
C LYS A 46 8.29 -4.38 10.07
N LEU A 47 8.64 -3.95 8.86
CA LEU A 47 8.88 -2.54 8.54
C LEU A 47 7.58 -1.74 8.48
N PHE A 48 6.50 -2.33 7.97
CA PHE A 48 5.23 -1.64 7.82
C PHE A 48 4.08 -2.51 8.31
N ARG A 49 3.57 -2.20 9.52
CA ARG A 49 2.35 -2.79 10.10
C ARG A 49 1.41 -1.69 10.57
N LYS A 50 0.20 -1.65 10.01
CA LYS A 50 -0.75 -0.57 10.25
C LYS A 50 -2.17 -1.10 10.35
N THR A 51 -2.98 -0.46 11.19
CA THR A 51 -4.43 -0.70 11.26
C THR A 51 -5.12 0.47 10.57
N LEU A 52 -5.91 0.21 9.53
CA LEU A 52 -6.65 1.23 8.80
C LEU A 52 -8.14 1.10 9.09
N GLY A 53 -8.66 2.09 9.83
CA GLY A 53 -10.10 2.27 10.03
C GLY A 53 -10.81 2.72 8.75
N LYS A 54 -12.14 2.83 8.80
CA LYS A 54 -12.95 3.31 7.67
C LYS A 54 -12.42 4.65 7.15
N ASP A 55 -12.30 4.79 5.83
CA ASP A 55 -11.82 5.99 5.13
C ASP A 55 -10.42 6.46 5.53
N ALA A 56 -9.71 5.69 6.36
CA ALA A 56 -8.32 5.96 6.69
C ALA A 56 -7.45 5.73 5.46
N LYS A 57 -6.39 6.54 5.38
CA LYS A 57 -5.30 6.34 4.45
C LYS A 57 -4.00 6.32 5.23
N GLU A 58 -3.11 5.44 4.84
CA GLU A 58 -1.74 5.45 5.34
C GLU A 58 -0.80 5.53 4.14
N CYS A 59 0.05 6.55 4.14
CA CYS A 59 1.00 6.76 3.06
C CYS A 59 2.41 6.52 3.57
N CYS A 60 3.22 5.80 2.80
CA CYS A 60 4.65 5.78 3.02
C CYS A 60 5.45 5.80 1.71
N PRO A 61 6.51 6.61 1.60
CA PRO A 61 7.41 6.57 0.46
C PRO A 61 8.15 5.24 0.37
N TYR A 62 8.08 4.58 -0.80
CA TYR A 62 8.88 3.37 -1.05
C TYR A 62 10.38 3.64 -1.06
N THR A 63 10.79 4.89 -1.28
CA THR A 63 12.21 5.28 -1.32
C THR A 63 12.89 5.29 0.05
N THR A 64 12.15 5.03 1.14
CA THR A 64 12.72 4.93 2.48
C THR A 64 12.76 3.49 2.96
N TRP A 65 13.88 3.13 3.58
CA TRP A 65 14.07 1.82 4.22
C TRP A 65 13.09 1.57 5.37
N ASP A 66 12.51 2.64 5.93
CA ASP A 66 11.48 2.58 6.96
C ASP A 66 10.20 1.90 6.46
N CYS A 67 9.97 1.92 5.14
CA CYS A 67 8.72 1.46 4.54
C CYS A 67 8.89 0.46 3.40
N SER A 68 10.08 0.35 2.82
CA SER A 68 10.39 -0.74 1.91
C SER A 68 11.67 -1.44 2.28
N PRO A 69 11.68 -2.79 2.39
CA PRO A 69 12.94 -3.53 2.45
C PRO A 69 13.72 -3.45 1.12
N ARG A 70 13.10 -2.96 0.05
CA ARG A 70 13.71 -2.72 -1.27
C ARG A 70 13.17 -1.41 -1.85
N PRO A 71 13.85 -0.27 -1.63
CA PRO A 71 13.37 1.03 -2.07
C PRO A 71 13.61 1.26 -3.57
N ILE A 72 13.02 0.41 -4.42
CA ILE A 72 13.16 0.43 -5.87
C ILE A 72 11.75 0.63 -6.44
N ASN A 73 11.59 1.64 -7.30
CA ASN A 73 10.32 1.87 -8.02
C ASN A 73 10.05 0.72 -8.99
N TYR A 74 8.76 0.43 -9.26
CA TYR A 74 8.31 -0.62 -10.18
C TYR A 74 8.59 -2.08 -9.77
N ASP A 75 9.21 -2.33 -8.62
CA ASP A 75 9.28 -3.68 -8.03
C ASP A 75 7.93 -4.06 -7.40
N TYR A 76 7.66 -5.34 -7.20
CA TYR A 76 6.46 -5.81 -6.52
C TYR A 76 6.63 -5.80 -5.01
N VAL A 77 5.61 -5.31 -4.32
CA VAL A 77 5.49 -5.33 -2.87
C VAL A 77 4.33 -6.22 -2.50
N TYR A 78 4.57 -7.14 -1.57
CA TYR A 78 3.57 -8.08 -1.07
C TYR A 78 2.95 -7.53 0.20
N PHE A 79 1.64 -7.74 0.36
CA PHE A 79 0.89 -7.34 1.54
C PHE A 79 0.15 -8.53 2.11
N THR A 80 0.06 -8.54 3.44
CA THR A 80 -0.84 -9.44 4.17
C THR A 80 -1.85 -8.61 4.92
N ILE A 81 -3.11 -8.94 4.71
CA ILE A 81 -4.25 -8.17 5.14
C ILE A 81 -5.11 -9.07 6.02
N TYR A 82 -5.43 -8.58 7.21
CA TYR A 82 -6.35 -9.20 8.15
C TYR A 82 -7.54 -8.27 8.29
N PHE A 83 -8.67 -8.65 7.71
CA PHE A 83 -9.88 -7.86 7.80
C PHE A 83 -10.53 -8.04 9.16
N LYS A 84 -11.05 -6.93 9.69
CA LYS A 84 -11.89 -6.89 10.89
C LYS A 84 -13.28 -6.52 10.43
N TRP A 85 -14.03 -7.54 10.05
CA TRP A 85 -15.42 -7.40 9.62
C TRP A 85 -16.31 -7.11 10.83
N PRO A 86 -17.55 -6.61 10.63
CA PRO A 86 -18.43 -6.31 11.75
C PRO A 86 -18.78 -7.54 12.61
N ARG A 87 -18.68 -8.75 12.02
CA ARG A 87 -19.09 -10.00 12.67
C ARG A 87 -17.92 -10.89 13.10
N PHE A 88 -16.77 -10.80 12.46
CA PHE A 88 -15.61 -11.67 12.71
C PHE A 88 -14.32 -11.10 12.14
N ASP A 89 -13.18 -11.61 12.60
CA ASP A 89 -11.87 -11.32 12.02
C ASP A 89 -11.53 -12.36 10.95
N SER A 90 -11.07 -11.91 9.79
CA SER A 90 -10.73 -12.81 8.67
C SER A 90 -9.42 -13.54 8.90
N TYR A 91 -9.24 -14.65 8.18
CA TYR A 91 -7.92 -15.21 7.92
C TYR A 91 -7.04 -14.22 7.13
N ALA A 92 -5.74 -14.50 7.07
CA ALA A 92 -4.80 -13.70 6.31
C ALA A 92 -5.14 -13.72 4.81
N HIS A 93 -5.12 -12.56 4.16
CA HIS A 93 -5.20 -12.43 2.72
C HIS A 93 -3.89 -11.88 2.19
N ILE A 94 -3.36 -12.46 1.12
CA ILE A 94 -2.14 -12.00 0.48
C ILE A 94 -2.49 -11.34 -0.85
N THR A 95 -1.83 -10.23 -1.12
CA THR A 95 -1.83 -9.64 -2.45
C THR A 95 -0.49 -8.98 -2.77
N LYS A 96 -0.31 -8.53 -4.00
CA LYS A 96 0.89 -7.79 -4.44
C LYS A 96 0.51 -6.60 -5.30
N CYS A 97 1.19 -5.49 -5.09
CA CYS A 97 1.09 -4.30 -5.93
C CYS A 97 2.47 -3.89 -6.43
N THR A 98 2.49 -3.22 -7.57
CA THR A 98 3.67 -2.49 -8.02
C THR A 98 3.98 -1.35 -7.04
N SER A 99 5.24 -1.24 -6.67
CA SER A 99 5.74 -0.13 -5.87
C SER A 99 5.66 1.19 -6.65
N GLY A 100 5.42 2.29 -5.93
CA GLY A 100 5.35 3.66 -6.46
C GLY A 100 3.94 4.26 -6.54
N GLY A 101 2.87 3.46 -6.54
CA GLY A 101 1.50 3.98 -6.72
C GLY A 101 0.57 3.89 -5.49
N ALA A 102 -0.52 3.13 -5.53
CA ALA A 102 -1.44 2.99 -4.38
C ALA A 102 -2.07 1.60 -4.27
N LEU A 103 -2.53 1.22 -3.08
CA LEU A 103 -3.44 0.09 -2.86
C LEU A 103 -4.74 0.60 -2.26
N THR A 104 -5.86 0.28 -2.87
CA THR A 104 -7.18 0.60 -2.36
C THR A 104 -7.94 -0.69 -2.09
N ILE A 105 -8.46 -0.83 -0.88
CA ILE A 105 -9.36 -1.94 -0.53
C ILE A 105 -10.80 -1.44 -0.58
N GLN A 106 -11.63 -2.12 -1.35
CA GLN A 106 -13.01 -1.72 -1.65
C GLN A 106 -14.01 -2.83 -1.31
N GLY A 107 -15.29 -2.45 -1.22
CA GLY A 107 -16.40 -3.39 -1.07
C GLY A 107 -16.91 -3.51 0.37
N SER A 108 -17.19 -4.73 0.80
CA SER A 108 -17.79 -5.10 2.09
C SER A 108 -17.42 -6.53 2.49
N GLU A 109 -17.83 -6.95 3.69
CA GLU A 109 -17.67 -8.32 4.21
C GLU A 109 -17.95 -9.42 3.17
N ASN A 110 -19.03 -9.29 2.38
CA ASN A 110 -19.47 -10.35 1.45
C ASN A 110 -18.88 -10.26 0.04
N ASP A 111 -18.37 -9.09 -0.35
CA ASP A 111 -17.78 -8.84 -1.67
C ASP A 111 -16.79 -7.70 -1.52
N HIS A 112 -15.51 -8.04 -1.53
CA HIS A 112 -14.42 -7.08 -1.40
C HIS A 112 -13.31 -7.43 -2.38
N TRP A 113 -12.56 -6.40 -2.76
CA TRP A 113 -11.43 -6.53 -3.67
C TRP A 113 -10.38 -5.48 -3.37
N ALA A 114 -9.23 -5.66 -3.99
CA ALA A 114 -8.15 -4.71 -3.96
C ALA A 114 -7.92 -4.12 -5.35
N GLU A 115 -7.42 -2.89 -5.40
CA GLU A 115 -6.96 -2.24 -6.61
C GLU A 115 -5.55 -1.71 -6.38
N CYS A 116 -4.66 -1.96 -7.34
CA CYS A 116 -3.33 -1.35 -7.38
C CYS A 116 -3.33 -0.24 -8.41
N THR A 117 -2.95 0.96 -8.00
CA THR A 117 -2.58 2.04 -8.91
C THR A 117 -1.07 2.04 -9.05
N THR A 118 -0.56 2.26 -10.27
CA THR A 118 0.86 2.42 -10.59
C THR A 118 1.33 3.86 -10.41
N ALA A 119 2.64 4.10 -10.47
CA ALA A 119 3.24 5.44 -10.49
C ALA A 119 2.71 6.32 -11.65
N GLU A 120 2.32 5.69 -12.75
CA GLU A 120 1.74 6.32 -13.95
C GLU A 120 0.25 6.63 -13.81
N GLY A 121 -0.39 6.21 -12.71
CA GLY A 121 -1.82 6.38 -12.49
C GLY A 121 -2.71 5.33 -13.16
N ILE A 122 -2.14 4.24 -13.68
CA ILE A 122 -2.90 3.09 -14.20
C ILE A 122 -3.39 2.27 -13.01
N THR A 123 -4.70 2.01 -12.92
CA THR A 123 -5.33 1.23 -11.85
C THR A 123 -5.85 -0.10 -12.37
N GLU A 124 -5.53 -1.18 -11.65
CA GLU A 124 -6.00 -2.54 -11.96
C GLU A 124 -6.56 -3.21 -10.71
N ARG A 125 -7.62 -4.00 -10.88
CA ARG A 125 -8.14 -4.88 -9.83
C ARG A 125 -7.18 -6.05 -9.64
N ILE A 126 -6.88 -6.36 -8.39
CA ILE A 126 -6.00 -7.46 -7.99
C ILE A 126 -6.72 -8.40 -7.03
N ASP A 127 -6.32 -9.67 -7.09
CA ASP A 127 -6.91 -10.70 -6.24
C ASP A 127 -6.38 -10.63 -4.81
N LEU A 128 -7.30 -10.88 -3.87
CA LEU A 128 -7.01 -11.11 -2.47
C LEU A 128 -7.03 -12.62 -2.23
N ILE A 129 -5.85 -13.23 -2.15
CA ILE A 129 -5.73 -14.67 -2.00
C ILE A 129 -5.79 -15.00 -0.52
N ALA A 130 -6.84 -15.67 -0.07
CA ALA A 130 -6.91 -16.19 1.29
C ALA A 130 -5.77 -17.19 1.52
N TYR A 131 -4.93 -16.92 2.51
CA TYR A 131 -3.84 -17.80 2.93
C TYR A 131 -4.35 -18.68 4.07
N ASP A 132 -4.78 -19.89 3.71
CA ASP A 132 -5.14 -20.91 4.69
C ASP A 132 -3.85 -21.55 5.21
N GLN A 133 -3.58 -21.42 6.51
CA GLN A 133 -2.50 -22.15 7.15
C GLN A 133 -3.00 -23.57 7.43
N GLN A 134 -2.93 -24.44 6.42
CA GLN A 134 -2.95 -25.89 6.65
C GLN A 134 -1.61 -26.35 7.19
#